data_AF-A0A4Q6E687-F1
#
_entry.id   AF-A0A4Q6E687-F1
#
_cell.length_a   1.000
_cell.length_b   1.000
_cell.length_c   1.000
_cell.angle_alpha   90.00
_cell.angle_beta   90.00
_cell.angle_gamma   90.00
#
_symmetry.space_group_name_H-M   'P 1'
#
loop_
_entity.id
_entity.type
_entity.pdbx_description
1 polymer ?
#
loop_
_entity_poly.entity_id
_entity_poly.type
_entity_poly.pdbx_seq_one_letter_code
_entity_poly.pdbx_strand_id
1 'polypeptide(L)'
;LYGPAQTANGWPHPGRLSPLLDFVDKYESYDNPGHDAPIVTTVDGDTEDYTGFDASKNYLRFDNPTDIFKNKDARLAATVILPGSIWKDTKIIIQAGVIAPNGDPHLLVNEGVEVNGTTYWTFGNESNTQHSGFDPYGGNNTKTGFGFKKFLNETKPVVAGWNLGNTDFMEFRYAEILLTFAEAVFESGEGDMAAAKTAFNATRRRAGHTVDIPLTAQNIMREREVEFAFENKRFWDLVRRREFHTVFDNTMIHAIMPIQDLRALPATKYIYVRVNGINQWYKTFQPRSYYKPIPGIGSNGLVQNPQY
;
A
#
# COMPACT_ATOMS: atom_id res chain seq x y z
N LEU A 1 -4.90 3.56 20.52
CA LEU A 1 -5.09 4.12 19.15
C LEU A 1 -3.76 4.09 18.38
N TYR A 2 -3.79 4.01 17.06
CA TYR A 2 -2.60 3.92 16.18
C TYR A 2 -2.25 5.30 15.61
N GLY A 3 -0.96 5.55 15.35
CA GLY A 3 -0.47 6.70 14.59
C GLY A 3 0.88 6.38 13.95
N PRO A 4 1.28 7.07 12.86
CA PRO A 4 2.61 6.91 12.30
C PRO A 4 3.68 7.15 13.36
N ALA A 5 4.76 6.35 13.30
CA ALA A 5 5.81 6.27 14.31
C ALA A 5 6.37 7.65 14.72
N GLN A 6 6.54 8.55 13.75
CA GLN A 6 7.05 9.90 13.96
C GLN A 6 6.15 10.80 14.81
N THR A 7 4.89 10.41 15.04
CA THR A 7 3.89 11.16 15.83
C THR A 7 3.39 10.38 17.05
N ALA A 8 4.04 9.27 17.38
CA ALA A 8 3.61 8.40 18.47
C ALA A 8 3.97 9.00 19.85
N ASN A 9 2.96 9.23 20.69
CA ASN A 9 3.12 9.74 22.05
C ASN A 9 3.17 8.61 23.09
N GLY A 10 4.21 7.76 23.02
CA GLY A 10 4.45 6.65 23.95
C GLY A 10 4.19 5.26 23.36
N TRP A 11 4.01 4.26 24.22
CA TRP A 11 3.79 2.86 23.84
C TRP A 11 2.33 2.66 23.41
N PRO A 12 2.00 2.00 22.26
CA PRO A 12 2.80 1.07 21.43
C PRO A 12 3.20 1.65 20.07
N HIS A 13 4.49 1.54 19.70
CA HIS A 13 5.01 2.05 18.42
C HIS A 13 4.54 1.21 17.22
N PRO A 14 3.80 1.77 16.25
CA PRO A 14 3.14 0.92 15.29
C PRO A 14 3.49 1.28 13.83
N GLY A 15 4.27 0.39 13.20
CA GLY A 15 4.52 0.32 11.75
C GLY A 15 4.23 -1.07 11.19
N ARG A 16 3.53 -1.92 11.96
CA ARG A 16 3.39 -3.36 11.68
C ARG A 16 2.66 -3.65 10.37
N LEU A 17 1.78 -2.76 9.92
CA LEU A 17 1.12 -2.89 8.62
C LEU A 17 1.81 -1.97 7.61
N SER A 18 2.46 -2.59 6.64
CA SER A 18 3.14 -1.95 5.53
C SER A 18 2.38 -2.29 4.24
N PRO A 19 1.51 -1.39 3.72
CA PRO A 19 0.86 -1.59 2.43
C PRO A 19 1.89 -1.91 1.34
N LEU A 20 1.63 -2.92 0.53
CA LEU A 20 2.57 -3.34 -0.52
C LEU A 20 2.52 -2.40 -1.72
N LEU A 21 3.61 -2.32 -2.49
CA LEU A 21 3.63 -1.61 -3.76
C LEU A 21 2.59 -2.19 -4.73
N ASP A 22 2.45 -3.51 -4.77
CA ASP A 22 1.46 -4.23 -5.58
C ASP A 22 0.03 -3.73 -5.35
N PHE A 23 -0.29 -3.39 -4.10
CA PHE A 23 -1.59 -2.84 -3.73
C PHE A 23 -1.73 -1.37 -4.12
N VAL A 24 -0.68 -0.57 -3.96
CA VAL A 24 -0.67 0.84 -4.38
C VAL A 24 -0.82 0.96 -5.90
N ASP A 25 -0.23 0.05 -6.67
CA ASP A 25 -0.30 0.02 -8.13
C ASP A 25 -1.71 -0.33 -8.66
N LYS A 26 -2.58 -0.95 -7.84
CA LYS A 26 -4.00 -1.15 -8.17
C LYS A 26 -4.82 0.14 -8.20
N TYR A 27 -4.35 1.20 -7.56
CA TYR A 27 -5.04 2.48 -7.62
C TYR A 27 -4.83 3.10 -8.99
N GLU A 28 -5.93 3.26 -9.71
CA GLU A 28 -5.98 3.94 -11.00
C GLU A 28 -5.61 5.42 -10.89
N SER A 29 -5.36 6.04 -12.04
CA SER A 29 -5.31 7.50 -12.16
C SER A 29 -6.64 8.03 -12.68
N TYR A 30 -6.95 9.29 -12.37
CA TYR A 30 -8.10 9.98 -12.94
C TYR A 30 -7.98 10.19 -14.45
N ASP A 31 -6.75 10.16 -14.99
CA ASP A 31 -6.48 10.32 -16.43
C ASP A 31 -6.76 9.04 -17.24
N ASN A 32 -6.70 7.87 -16.59
CA ASN A 32 -6.95 6.57 -17.22
C ASN A 32 -7.81 5.66 -16.31
N PRO A 33 -9.07 6.03 -16.07
CA PRO A 33 -9.95 5.26 -15.20
C PRO A 33 -10.27 3.90 -15.80
N GLY A 34 -10.36 2.87 -14.97
CA GLY A 34 -10.62 1.51 -15.44
C GLY A 34 -9.42 0.58 -15.36
N HIS A 35 -8.22 1.13 -15.20
CA HIS A 35 -6.98 0.38 -15.30
C HIS A 35 -6.12 0.55 -14.05
N ASP A 36 -5.39 -0.50 -13.69
CA ASP A 36 -4.28 -0.36 -12.75
C ASP A 36 -3.32 0.71 -13.29
N ALA A 37 -2.75 1.51 -12.40
CA ALA A 37 -1.77 2.50 -12.78
C ALA A 37 -0.50 2.23 -11.98
N PRO A 38 0.41 1.36 -12.42
CA PRO A 38 1.64 1.16 -11.67
C PRO A 38 2.44 2.45 -11.54
N ILE A 39 3.14 2.63 -10.42
CA ILE A 39 4.02 3.77 -10.22
C ILE A 39 5.23 3.66 -11.15
N VAL A 40 5.30 4.58 -12.11
CA VAL A 40 6.43 4.70 -13.04
C VAL A 40 7.57 5.46 -12.37
N THR A 41 8.75 4.84 -12.28
CA THR A 41 9.91 5.41 -11.60
C THR A 41 11.02 5.86 -12.55
N THR A 42 10.98 5.42 -13.81
CA THR A 42 12.02 5.63 -14.82
C THR A 42 11.42 6.15 -16.13
N VAL A 43 12.25 6.81 -16.94
CA VAL A 43 11.82 7.44 -18.20
C VAL A 43 11.33 6.43 -19.24
N ASP A 44 11.88 5.21 -19.22
CA ASP A 44 11.48 4.11 -20.11
C ASP A 44 10.12 3.48 -19.75
N GLY A 45 9.56 3.83 -18.59
CA GLY A 45 8.25 3.35 -18.17
C GLY A 45 8.24 1.94 -17.57
N ASP A 46 9.40 1.33 -17.30
CA ASP A 46 9.48 -0.03 -16.78
C ASP A 46 9.00 -0.10 -15.31
N THR A 47 7.92 -0.86 -15.10
CA THR A 47 7.30 -1.08 -13.79
C THR A 47 7.54 -2.47 -13.24
N GLU A 48 8.26 -3.33 -13.97
CA GLU A 48 8.46 -4.73 -13.63
C GLU A 48 9.88 -5.05 -13.16
N ASP A 49 10.78 -4.07 -13.20
CA ASP A 49 12.09 -4.22 -12.57
C ASP A 49 12.06 -3.89 -11.07
N TYR A 50 12.30 -4.93 -10.28
CA TYR A 50 12.37 -4.90 -8.82
C TYR A 50 13.77 -5.24 -8.28
N THR A 51 14.81 -5.19 -9.13
CA THR A 51 16.18 -5.58 -8.77
C THR A 51 16.91 -4.56 -7.90
N GLY A 52 16.42 -3.32 -7.83
CA GLY A 52 17.01 -2.27 -7.01
C GLY A 52 17.42 -1.04 -7.80
N PHE A 53 18.30 -0.25 -7.18
CA PHE A 53 18.88 0.92 -7.82
C PHE A 53 19.90 0.46 -8.86
N ASP A 54 19.77 0.97 -10.08
CA ASP A 54 20.71 0.75 -11.17
C ASP A 54 21.16 2.11 -11.71
N ALA A 55 22.45 2.41 -11.58
CA ALA A 55 23.03 3.68 -12.02
C ALA A 55 22.91 3.90 -13.55
N SER A 56 22.69 2.85 -14.34
CA SER A 56 22.47 2.94 -15.78
C SER A 56 21.06 3.40 -16.17
N LYS A 57 20.09 3.33 -15.24
CA LYS A 57 18.71 3.74 -15.49
C LYS A 57 18.49 5.24 -15.34
N ASN A 58 17.60 5.76 -16.18
CA ASN A 58 17.15 7.15 -16.12
C ASN A 58 15.91 7.28 -15.21
N TYR A 59 16.14 7.53 -13.92
CA TYR A 59 15.07 7.77 -12.96
C TYR A 59 14.38 9.11 -13.15
N LEU A 60 13.06 9.13 -13.00
CA LEU A 60 12.26 10.35 -12.91
C LEU A 60 12.59 11.08 -11.60
N ARG A 61 12.74 12.41 -11.67
CA ARG A 61 13.05 13.27 -10.53
C ARG A 61 11.86 14.13 -10.16
N PHE A 62 11.54 14.15 -8.87
CA PHE A 62 10.39 14.84 -8.32
C PHE A 62 10.85 15.94 -7.35
N ASP A 63 10.14 17.07 -7.32
CA ASP A 63 10.42 18.18 -6.40
C ASP A 63 9.98 17.85 -4.98
N ASN A 64 8.85 17.15 -4.85
CA ASN A 64 8.28 16.72 -3.58
C ASN A 64 8.10 15.21 -3.56
N PRO A 65 8.21 14.56 -2.38
CA PRO A 65 7.98 13.12 -2.25
C PRO A 65 6.54 12.68 -2.57
N THR A 66 5.60 13.62 -2.67
CA THR A 66 4.21 13.33 -3.01
C THR A 66 3.95 13.39 -4.51
N ASP A 67 4.85 13.99 -5.30
CA ASP A 67 4.58 14.32 -6.70
C ASP A 67 4.41 13.08 -7.59
N ILE A 68 5.08 11.97 -7.26
CA ILE A 68 4.94 10.70 -7.99
C ILE A 68 3.53 10.10 -7.89
N PHE A 69 2.74 10.51 -6.88
CA PHE A 69 1.37 10.04 -6.66
C PHE A 69 0.32 11.03 -7.18
N LYS A 70 0.72 12.08 -7.91
CA LYS A 70 -0.24 13.02 -8.52
C LYS A 70 -1.22 12.28 -9.44
N ASN A 71 -2.44 12.79 -9.50
CA ASN A 71 -3.56 12.27 -10.29
C ASN A 71 -4.01 10.83 -9.95
N LYS A 72 -3.47 10.22 -8.90
CA LYS A 72 -3.99 8.97 -8.35
C LYS A 72 -5.39 9.15 -7.79
N ASP A 73 -6.20 8.09 -7.87
CA ASP A 73 -7.46 7.98 -7.15
C ASP A 73 -7.28 8.44 -5.69
N ALA A 74 -8.08 9.42 -5.26
CA ALA A 74 -7.99 10.05 -3.94
C ALA A 74 -8.12 9.04 -2.79
N ARG A 75 -8.73 7.88 -3.02
CA ARG A 75 -8.77 6.78 -2.05
C ARG A 75 -7.38 6.31 -1.65
N LEU A 76 -6.36 6.44 -2.51
CA LEU A 76 -4.98 6.09 -2.18
C LEU A 76 -4.51 6.89 -0.96
N ALA A 77 -4.52 8.21 -1.06
CA ALA A 77 -4.08 9.11 0.01
C ALA A 77 -5.00 9.11 1.24
N ALA A 78 -6.23 8.60 1.12
CA ALA A 78 -7.13 8.34 2.24
C ALA A 78 -6.81 7.01 2.95
N THR A 79 -6.22 6.05 2.24
CA THR A 79 -6.03 4.67 2.71
C THR A 79 -4.62 4.41 3.24
N VAL A 80 -3.60 5.03 2.64
CA VAL A 80 -2.19 4.87 3.00
C VAL A 80 -1.53 6.21 3.32
N ILE A 81 -0.53 6.15 4.20
CA ILE A 81 0.40 7.26 4.43
C ILE A 81 1.47 7.16 3.35
N LEU A 82 1.46 8.11 2.42
CA LEU A 82 2.45 8.25 1.36
C LEU A 82 3.69 9.01 1.85
N PRO A 83 4.87 8.82 1.22
CA PRO A 83 6.04 9.66 1.45
C PRO A 83 5.69 11.15 1.38
N GLY A 84 6.01 11.91 2.43
CA GLY A 84 5.72 13.34 2.51
C GLY A 84 4.28 13.70 2.85
N SER A 85 3.41 12.72 3.17
CA SER A 85 2.05 13.00 3.65
C SER A 85 2.07 13.86 4.91
N ILE A 86 1.14 14.80 5.00
CA ILE A 86 0.87 15.50 6.24
C ILE A 86 -0.07 14.62 7.07
N TRP A 87 0.33 14.34 8.30
CA TRP A 87 -0.48 13.65 9.30
C TRP A 87 -0.63 14.58 10.51
N LYS A 88 -1.83 15.11 10.72
CA LYS A 88 -2.06 16.22 11.66
C LYS A 88 -1.18 17.41 11.25
N ASP A 89 -0.30 17.89 12.12
CA ASP A 89 0.62 19.00 11.83
C ASP A 89 2.05 18.51 11.51
N THR A 90 2.23 17.21 11.26
CA THR A 90 3.55 16.61 11.03
C THR A 90 3.68 16.06 9.62
N LYS A 91 4.71 16.49 8.91
CA LYS A 91 5.12 15.86 7.66
C LYS A 91 5.76 14.50 7.95
N ILE A 92 5.19 13.43 7.43
CA ILE A 92 5.73 12.08 7.56
C ILE A 92 6.82 11.89 6.53
N ILE A 93 8.04 11.63 7.01
CA ILE A 93 9.22 11.43 6.19
C ILE A 93 9.31 9.94 5.93
N ILE A 94 9.29 9.51 4.67
CA ILE A 94 9.56 8.12 4.30
C ILE A 94 10.67 8.20 3.27
N GLN A 95 11.89 7.89 3.69
CA GLN A 95 13.07 7.91 2.84
C GLN A 95 13.92 6.69 3.18
N ALA A 96 14.40 6.01 2.13
CA ALA A 96 15.14 4.76 2.22
C ALA A 96 16.63 4.92 1.87
N GLY A 97 17.05 6.12 1.46
CA GLY A 97 18.44 6.39 1.15
C GLY A 97 18.69 7.73 0.47
N VAL A 98 19.94 7.91 0.09
CA VAL A 98 20.48 9.07 -0.62
C VAL A 98 21.37 8.59 -1.76
N ILE A 99 21.33 9.27 -2.92
CA ILE A 99 22.38 9.15 -3.94
C ILE A 99 23.32 10.34 -3.79
N ALA A 100 24.60 10.09 -3.53
CA ALA A 100 25.62 11.13 -3.37
C ALA A 100 25.91 11.87 -4.70
N PRO A 101 26.53 13.06 -4.67
CA PRO A 101 26.81 13.84 -5.88
C PRO A 101 27.65 13.12 -6.94
N ASN A 102 28.53 12.20 -6.52
CA ASN A 102 29.34 11.36 -7.42
C ASN A 102 28.55 10.17 -8.02
N GLY A 103 27.30 9.95 -7.59
CA GLY A 103 26.46 8.85 -8.01
C GLY A 103 26.46 7.64 -7.07
N ASP A 104 27.22 7.67 -5.98
CA ASP A 104 27.30 6.55 -5.05
C ASP A 104 25.97 6.38 -4.29
N PRO A 105 25.40 5.16 -4.26
CA PRO A 105 24.16 4.89 -3.55
C PRO A 105 24.41 4.60 -2.06
N HIS A 106 23.78 5.38 -1.19
CA HIS A 106 23.74 5.18 0.26
C HIS A 106 22.31 4.77 0.66
N LEU A 107 21.99 3.48 0.51
CA LEU A 107 20.63 2.94 0.62
C LEU A 107 20.53 1.97 1.81
N LEU A 108 19.42 2.05 2.56
CA LEU A 108 19.09 1.12 3.66
C LEU A 108 20.11 1.05 4.81
N VAL A 109 21.07 1.99 4.85
CA VAL A 109 22.10 2.11 5.87
C VAL A 109 21.88 3.38 6.69
N ASN A 110 22.22 3.38 7.98
CA ASN A 110 22.02 4.53 8.85
C ASN A 110 23.29 5.39 8.96
N GLU A 111 23.47 6.31 8.03
CA GLU A 111 24.67 7.16 7.94
C GLU A 111 24.36 8.55 7.36
N GLY A 112 25.35 9.45 7.46
CA GLY A 112 25.28 10.81 6.95
C GLY A 112 26.23 10.99 5.77
N VAL A 113 25.75 11.58 4.69
CA VAL A 113 26.53 11.98 3.52
C VAL A 113 26.82 13.47 3.63
N GLU A 114 28.09 13.85 3.78
CA GLU A 114 28.49 15.25 3.87
C GLU A 114 28.69 15.85 2.47
N VAL A 115 27.98 16.94 2.17
CA VAL A 115 28.15 17.71 0.94
C VAL A 115 28.19 19.19 1.28
N ASN A 116 29.31 19.85 0.97
CA ASN A 116 29.51 21.29 1.19
C ASN A 116 29.17 21.76 2.63
N GLY A 117 29.57 20.98 3.64
CA GLY A 117 29.32 21.29 5.06
C GLY A 117 27.89 21.03 5.54
N THR A 118 27.03 20.43 4.70
CA THR A 118 25.69 19.95 5.08
C THR A 118 25.69 18.42 5.12
N THR A 119 25.23 17.84 6.22
CA THR A 119 25.03 16.38 6.33
C THR A 119 23.63 15.99 5.89
N TYR A 120 23.55 15.07 4.93
CA TYR A 120 22.31 14.47 4.45
C TYR A 120 22.19 13.07 5.02
N TRP A 121 21.21 12.85 5.88
CA TRP A 121 20.98 11.52 6.46
C TRP A 121 20.17 10.64 5.52
N THR A 122 20.59 9.39 5.38
CA THR A 122 19.98 8.41 4.46
C THR A 122 18.48 8.23 4.67
N PHE A 123 18.01 8.25 5.91
CA PHE A 123 16.59 8.13 6.24
C PHE A 123 15.84 9.48 6.32
N GLY A 124 16.45 10.56 5.81
CA GLY A 124 15.79 11.83 5.51
C GLY A 124 15.54 12.74 6.71
N ASN A 125 16.15 12.44 7.86
CA ASN A 125 15.91 13.17 9.10
C ASN A 125 17.11 14.07 9.50
N GLU A 126 16.96 14.90 10.55
CA GLU A 126 18.00 15.79 11.09
C GLU A 126 19.20 15.06 11.71
N SER A 127 19.00 13.82 12.17
CA SER A 127 20.08 12.94 12.69
C SER A 127 19.76 11.46 12.48
N ASN A 128 20.79 10.59 12.58
CA ASN A 128 20.68 9.13 12.51
C ASN A 128 19.84 8.48 13.62
N THR A 129 19.50 9.20 14.68
CA THR A 129 18.73 8.66 15.81
C THR A 129 17.28 9.12 15.81
N GLN A 130 16.86 9.91 14.83
CA GLN A 130 15.59 10.60 14.86
C GLN A 130 14.74 10.34 13.58
N HIS A 131 13.42 10.48 13.74
CA HIS A 131 12.29 10.63 12.79
C HIS A 131 12.41 10.26 11.29
N SER A 132 12.53 8.98 10.96
CA SER A 132 12.02 8.44 9.67
C SER A 132 10.81 7.56 9.89
N GLY A 133 9.88 7.56 8.94
CA GLY A 133 8.78 6.62 8.83
C GLY A 133 9.17 5.31 8.15
N PHE A 134 10.43 5.16 7.71
CA PHE A 134 10.99 3.97 7.07
C PHE A 134 12.08 3.33 7.96
N ASP A 135 12.03 2.01 8.13
CA ASP A 135 13.10 1.23 8.76
C ASP A 135 13.09 -0.20 8.20
N PRO A 136 14.14 -0.64 7.48
CA PRO A 136 14.20 -1.99 6.93
C PRO A 136 14.25 -3.08 8.03
N TYR A 137 14.78 -2.77 9.21
CA TYR A 137 15.09 -3.76 10.24
C TYR A 137 14.07 -3.72 11.40
N GLY A 138 13.75 -2.54 11.93
CA GLY A 138 12.82 -2.38 13.04
C GLY A 138 11.36 -2.70 12.72
N GLY A 139 10.54 -2.82 13.77
CA GLY A 139 9.11 -3.15 13.67
C GLY A 139 8.16 -1.95 13.74
N ASN A 140 8.72 -0.74 13.91
CA ASN A 140 7.96 0.45 14.24
C ASN A 140 7.64 1.33 13.02
N ASN A 141 8.29 1.08 11.89
CA ASN A 141 8.27 1.93 10.70
C ASN A 141 7.94 1.07 9.46
N THR A 142 7.67 1.71 8.33
CA THR A 142 7.37 0.97 7.09
C THR A 142 8.61 0.30 6.52
N LYS A 143 8.39 -0.87 5.90
CA LYS A 143 9.37 -1.63 5.11
C LYS A 143 9.08 -1.61 3.61
N THR A 144 8.07 -0.86 3.19
CA THR A 144 7.50 -0.92 1.83
C THR A 144 7.44 0.43 1.13
N GLY A 145 7.76 1.52 1.84
CA GLY A 145 7.58 2.88 1.36
C GLY A 145 6.20 3.48 1.70
N PHE A 146 5.31 2.71 2.37
CA PHE A 146 3.95 3.16 2.71
C PHE A 146 3.58 2.86 4.16
N GLY A 147 2.87 3.78 4.81
CA GLY A 147 2.25 3.55 6.12
C GLY A 147 0.75 3.26 6.00
N PHE A 148 0.16 2.70 7.04
CA PHE A 148 -1.28 2.51 7.14
C PHE A 148 -1.99 3.80 7.57
N LYS A 149 -3.08 4.19 6.89
CA LYS A 149 -3.85 5.41 7.22
C LYS A 149 -5.33 5.17 7.51
N LYS A 150 -5.97 4.22 6.81
CA LYS A 150 -7.41 4.02 6.92
C LYS A 150 -7.85 3.76 8.37
N PHE A 151 -9.00 4.30 8.76
CA PHE A 151 -9.56 4.30 10.13
C PHE A 151 -8.79 5.10 11.20
N LEU A 152 -7.64 5.68 10.85
CA LEU A 152 -6.95 6.57 11.76
C LEU A 152 -7.64 7.94 11.74
N ASN A 153 -7.79 8.53 12.93
CA ASN A 153 -8.46 9.81 13.09
C ASN A 153 -7.45 10.91 13.41
N GLU A 154 -7.29 11.86 12.48
CA GLU A 154 -6.35 12.97 12.60
C GLU A 154 -6.78 13.97 13.70
N THR A 155 -8.07 14.09 14.00
CA THR A 155 -8.57 15.06 14.99
C THR A 155 -8.57 14.55 16.43
N LYS A 156 -8.30 13.25 16.64
CA LYS A 156 -8.26 12.65 17.99
C LYS A 156 -6.82 12.31 18.40
N PRO A 157 -6.42 12.58 19.65
CA PRO A 157 -5.13 12.16 20.16
C PRO A 157 -5.09 10.63 20.30
N VAL A 158 -3.88 10.07 20.17
CA VAL A 158 -3.65 8.67 20.53
C VAL A 158 -3.53 8.60 22.05
N VAL A 159 -4.50 7.98 22.71
CA VAL A 159 -4.41 7.69 24.15
C VAL A 159 -3.54 6.45 24.34
N ALA A 160 -2.45 6.59 25.11
CA ALA A 160 -1.57 5.47 25.44
C ALA A 160 -2.27 4.51 26.42
N GLY A 161 -2.21 3.22 26.13
CA GLY A 161 -2.78 2.16 26.96
C GLY A 161 -3.32 0.98 26.16
N TRP A 162 -3.42 -0.17 26.81
CA TRP A 162 -3.94 -1.40 26.20
C TRP A 162 -5.43 -1.30 25.92
N ASN A 163 -5.85 -1.75 24.73
CA ASN A 163 -7.26 -1.82 24.33
C ASN A 163 -8.01 -0.48 24.39
N LEU A 164 -7.30 0.65 24.37
CA LEU A 164 -7.88 2.00 24.30
C LEU A 164 -7.99 2.42 22.84
N GLY A 165 -9.15 2.14 22.23
CA GLY A 165 -9.48 2.53 20.86
C GLY A 165 -10.96 2.84 20.72
N ASN A 166 -11.28 3.99 20.13
CA ASN A 166 -12.65 4.46 19.88
C ASN A 166 -12.90 4.59 18.37
N THR A 167 -12.20 3.76 17.58
CA THR A 167 -12.34 3.71 16.13
C THR A 167 -13.48 2.76 15.80
N ASP A 168 -14.50 3.28 15.13
CA ASP A 168 -15.59 2.45 14.63
C ASP A 168 -15.09 1.59 13.47
N PHE A 169 -15.36 0.28 13.55
CA PHE A 169 -15.08 -0.66 12.48
C PHE A 169 -16.40 -1.05 11.81
N MET A 170 -16.56 -0.67 10.55
CA MET A 170 -17.77 -0.96 9.79
C MET A 170 -17.73 -2.40 9.28
N GLU A 171 -18.58 -3.27 9.84
CA GLU A 171 -18.72 -4.65 9.36
C GLU A 171 -19.42 -4.69 7.98
N PHE A 172 -20.46 -3.87 7.84
CA PHE A 172 -21.21 -3.65 6.62
C PHE A 172 -21.37 -2.15 6.36
N ARG A 173 -21.25 -1.75 5.10
CA ARG A 173 -21.53 -0.38 4.66
C ARG A 173 -22.15 -0.36 3.27
N TYR A 174 -22.84 0.72 2.96
CA TYR A 174 -23.65 0.82 1.75
C TYR A 174 -22.90 0.50 0.44
N ALA A 175 -21.61 0.82 0.35
CA ALA A 175 -20.80 0.45 -0.83
C ALA A 175 -20.74 -1.06 -1.08
N GLU A 176 -20.76 -1.88 -0.02
CA GLU A 176 -20.78 -3.34 -0.13
C GLU A 176 -22.08 -3.83 -0.75
N ILE A 177 -23.21 -3.18 -0.45
CA ILE A 177 -24.50 -3.49 -1.08
C ILE A 177 -24.42 -3.22 -2.59
N LEU A 178 -23.88 -2.06 -2.97
CA LEU A 178 -23.74 -1.67 -4.37
C LEU A 178 -22.82 -2.62 -5.15
N LEU A 179 -21.65 -2.95 -4.59
CA LEU A 179 -20.66 -3.80 -5.26
C LEU A 179 -21.05 -5.28 -5.24
N THR A 180 -21.77 -5.74 -4.22
CA THR A 180 -22.33 -7.11 -4.20
C THR A 180 -23.46 -7.26 -5.20
N PHE A 181 -24.35 -6.26 -5.32
CA PHE A 181 -25.38 -6.24 -6.35
C PHE A 181 -24.77 -6.23 -7.76
N ALA A 182 -23.77 -5.39 -7.98
CA ALA A 182 -23.07 -5.33 -9.26
C ALA A 182 -22.39 -6.65 -9.64
N GLU A 183 -21.71 -7.30 -8.70
CA GLU A 183 -21.10 -8.62 -8.90
C GLU A 183 -22.15 -9.70 -9.18
N ALA A 184 -23.22 -9.76 -8.39
CA ALA A 184 -24.25 -10.79 -8.53
C ALA A 184 -24.95 -10.71 -9.89
N VAL A 185 -25.36 -9.52 -10.34
CA VAL A 185 -26.00 -9.32 -11.65
C VAL A 185 -25.04 -9.64 -12.78
N PHE A 186 -23.77 -9.22 -12.66
CA PHE A 186 -22.77 -9.49 -13.69
C PHE A 186 -22.50 -10.99 -13.85
N GLU A 187 -22.25 -11.70 -12.75
CA GLU A 187 -21.85 -13.11 -12.77
C GLU A 187 -23.03 -14.06 -13.06
N SER A 188 -24.24 -13.72 -12.62
CA SER A 188 -25.45 -14.53 -12.92
C SER A 188 -25.96 -14.33 -14.35
N GLY A 189 -25.71 -13.15 -14.94
CA GLY A 189 -26.39 -12.73 -16.17
C GLY A 189 -27.88 -12.43 -16.00
N GLU A 190 -28.38 -12.42 -14.76
CA GLU A 190 -29.78 -12.16 -14.41
C GLU A 190 -29.94 -10.80 -13.72
N GLY A 191 -31.12 -10.19 -13.86
CA GLY A 191 -31.45 -8.89 -13.26
C GLY A 191 -31.15 -7.69 -14.16
N ASP A 192 -31.14 -6.49 -13.58
CA ASP A 192 -30.95 -5.23 -14.32
C ASP A 192 -29.47 -4.86 -14.44
N MET A 193 -28.87 -5.20 -15.58
CA MET A 193 -27.47 -4.90 -15.91
C MET A 193 -27.15 -3.40 -15.93
N ALA A 194 -28.12 -2.56 -16.32
CA ALA A 194 -27.93 -1.11 -16.35
C ALA A 194 -27.92 -0.52 -14.94
N ALA A 195 -28.82 -0.99 -14.06
CA ALA A 195 -28.81 -0.65 -12.65
C ALA A 195 -27.53 -1.14 -11.95
N ALA A 196 -27.06 -2.36 -12.26
CA ALA A 196 -25.82 -2.90 -11.72
C ALA A 196 -24.59 -2.06 -12.12
N LYS A 197 -24.49 -1.67 -13.40
CA LYS A 197 -23.44 -0.76 -13.87
C LYS A 197 -23.51 0.60 -13.20
N THR A 198 -24.72 1.10 -12.93
CA THR A 198 -24.94 2.37 -12.22
C THR A 198 -24.51 2.27 -10.76
N ALA A 199 -24.88 1.21 -10.05
CA ALA A 199 -24.49 0.95 -8.67
C ALA A 199 -22.96 0.83 -8.52
N PHE A 200 -22.32 0.11 -9.43
CA PHE A 200 -20.88 0.00 -9.52
C PHE A 200 -20.20 1.36 -9.74
N ASN A 201 -20.62 2.15 -10.74
CA ASN A 201 -20.01 3.46 -10.99
C ASN A 201 -20.37 4.50 -9.91
N ALA A 202 -21.40 4.28 -9.09
CA ALA A 202 -21.72 5.18 -7.98
C ALA A 202 -20.61 5.21 -6.91
N THR A 203 -19.95 4.08 -6.62
CA THR A 203 -18.79 4.07 -5.70
C THR A 203 -17.61 4.86 -6.26
N ARG A 204 -17.39 4.73 -7.57
CA ARG A 204 -16.34 5.42 -8.32
C ARG A 204 -16.55 6.92 -8.35
N ARG A 205 -17.76 7.39 -8.66
CA ARG A 205 -18.11 8.82 -8.65
C ARG A 205 -17.95 9.44 -7.27
N ARG A 206 -18.29 8.70 -6.20
CA ARG A 206 -18.04 9.14 -4.82
C ARG A 206 -16.54 9.31 -4.52
N ALA A 207 -15.68 8.56 -5.18
CA ALA A 207 -14.22 8.70 -5.11
C ALA A 207 -13.65 9.77 -6.08
N GLY A 208 -14.51 10.56 -6.74
CA GLY A 208 -14.09 11.66 -7.62
C GLY A 208 -13.91 11.28 -9.09
N HIS A 209 -14.19 10.04 -9.49
CA HIS A 209 -14.17 9.66 -10.90
C HIS A 209 -15.32 10.32 -11.66
N THR A 210 -15.02 10.95 -12.78
CA THR A 210 -16.02 11.62 -13.63
C THR A 210 -16.45 10.77 -14.83
N VAL A 211 -15.70 9.70 -15.12
CA VAL A 211 -15.94 8.80 -16.25
C VAL A 211 -16.37 7.43 -15.73
N ASP A 212 -17.52 6.98 -16.23
CA ASP A 212 -17.99 5.63 -15.99
C ASP A 212 -17.17 4.61 -16.79
N ILE A 213 -16.87 3.47 -16.18
CA ILE A 213 -16.18 2.37 -16.85
C ILE A 213 -17.13 1.17 -17.06
N PRO A 214 -16.78 0.26 -17.98
CA PRO A 214 -17.57 -0.94 -18.21
C PRO A 214 -17.67 -1.83 -16.96
N LEU A 215 -18.84 -2.42 -16.76
CA LEU A 215 -19.04 -3.44 -15.73
C LEU A 215 -18.44 -4.76 -16.26
N THR A 216 -17.32 -5.18 -15.68
CA THR A 216 -16.65 -6.46 -15.97
C THR A 216 -16.21 -7.10 -14.67
N ALA A 217 -16.04 -8.43 -14.63
CA ALA A 217 -15.53 -9.13 -13.45
C ALA A 217 -14.21 -8.52 -12.95
N GLN A 218 -13.28 -8.21 -13.85
CA GLN A 218 -12.01 -7.57 -13.50
C GLN A 218 -12.20 -6.19 -12.86
N ASN A 219 -13.04 -5.34 -13.45
CA ASN A 219 -13.31 -4.00 -12.91
C ASN A 219 -14.03 -4.05 -11.56
N ILE A 220 -14.97 -4.98 -11.38
CA ILE A 220 -15.65 -5.21 -10.12
C ILE A 220 -14.64 -5.62 -9.04
N MET A 221 -13.78 -6.60 -9.33
CA MET A 221 -12.81 -7.08 -8.35
C MET A 221 -11.77 -6.03 -7.97
N ARG A 222 -11.30 -5.23 -8.94
CA ARG A 222 -10.39 -4.12 -8.68
C ARG A 222 -11.05 -3.03 -7.83
N GLU A 223 -12.29 -2.65 -8.15
CA GLU A 223 -13.04 -1.66 -7.38
C GLU A 223 -13.30 -2.16 -5.95
N ARG A 224 -13.62 -3.45 -5.76
CA ARG A 224 -13.75 -4.07 -4.43
C ARG A 224 -12.43 -4.02 -3.65
N GLU A 225 -11.30 -4.30 -4.29
CA GLU A 225 -9.98 -4.29 -3.67
C GLU A 225 -9.59 -2.89 -3.16
N VAL A 226 -9.83 -1.85 -3.97
CA VAL A 226 -9.55 -0.46 -3.61
C VAL A 226 -10.56 0.08 -2.59
N GLU A 227 -11.86 -0.13 -2.83
CA GLU A 227 -12.93 0.40 -1.98
C GLU A 227 -12.86 -0.21 -0.58
N PHE A 228 -12.69 -1.54 -0.47
CA PHE A 228 -12.65 -2.28 0.80
C PHE A 228 -11.24 -2.58 1.31
N ALA A 229 -10.24 -1.81 0.86
CA ALA A 229 -8.89 -1.91 1.37
C ALA A 229 -8.88 -1.90 2.91
N PHE A 230 -8.21 -2.89 3.51
CA PHE A 230 -8.09 -3.08 4.97
C PHE A 230 -9.42 -3.30 5.74
N GLU A 231 -10.53 -3.63 5.07
CA GLU A 231 -11.83 -3.95 5.68
C GLU A 231 -12.09 -5.47 5.74
N ASN A 232 -11.03 -6.28 5.82
CA ASN A 232 -11.11 -7.76 5.82
C ASN A 232 -11.81 -8.40 4.61
N LYS A 233 -12.01 -7.70 3.48
CA LYS A 233 -12.71 -8.27 2.31
C LYS A 233 -11.80 -9.03 1.34
N ARG A 234 -10.61 -8.53 1.02
CA ARG A 234 -9.72 -9.10 -0.03
C ARG A 234 -9.36 -10.58 0.21
N PHE A 235 -9.08 -10.96 1.45
CA PHE A 235 -8.81 -12.36 1.80
C PHE A 235 -9.99 -13.25 1.40
N TRP A 236 -11.21 -12.87 1.81
CA TRP A 236 -12.43 -13.64 1.53
C TRP A 236 -12.84 -13.59 0.07
N ASP A 237 -12.59 -12.48 -0.62
CA ASP A 237 -12.78 -12.36 -2.07
C ASP A 237 -11.90 -13.36 -2.84
N LEU A 238 -10.62 -13.47 -2.50
CA LEU A 238 -9.72 -14.46 -3.09
C LEU A 238 -10.06 -15.91 -2.69
N VAL A 239 -10.62 -16.10 -1.49
CA VAL A 239 -11.09 -17.41 -1.01
C VAL A 239 -12.30 -17.89 -1.79
N ARG A 240 -13.37 -17.10 -1.84
CA ARG A 240 -14.64 -17.48 -2.47
C ARG A 240 -14.51 -17.66 -3.98
N ARG A 241 -13.63 -16.88 -4.63
CA ARG A 241 -13.34 -17.00 -6.07
C ARG A 241 -12.32 -18.09 -6.40
N ARG A 242 -11.73 -18.74 -5.39
CA ARG A 242 -10.66 -19.75 -5.56
C ARG A 242 -9.42 -19.22 -6.29
N GLU A 243 -9.12 -17.94 -6.13
CA GLU A 243 -7.99 -17.28 -6.80
C GLU A 243 -6.75 -17.17 -5.90
N PHE A 244 -6.91 -17.28 -4.57
CA PHE A 244 -5.80 -17.11 -3.62
C PHE A 244 -4.55 -17.95 -3.95
N HIS A 245 -4.72 -19.26 -4.17
CA HIS A 245 -3.60 -20.16 -4.48
C HIS A 245 -2.89 -19.83 -5.80
N THR A 246 -3.56 -19.17 -6.74
CA THR A 246 -2.99 -18.74 -8.02
C THR A 246 -2.25 -17.41 -7.86
N VAL A 247 -2.85 -16.46 -7.13
CA VAL A 247 -2.27 -15.14 -6.89
C VAL A 247 -1.06 -15.21 -5.95
N PHE A 248 -1.08 -16.16 -5.02
CA PHE A 248 -0.02 -16.41 -4.06
C PHE A 248 0.59 -17.80 -4.30
N ASP A 249 1.26 -18.00 -5.44
CA ASP A 249 2.09 -19.17 -5.69
C ASP A 249 3.53 -18.72 -5.93
N ASN A 250 4.38 -18.89 -4.91
CA ASN A 250 5.75 -18.40 -4.92
C ASN A 250 5.82 -16.91 -5.31
N THR A 251 4.88 -16.12 -4.82
CA THR A 251 4.74 -14.71 -5.19
C THR A 251 5.66 -13.85 -4.35
N MET A 252 6.51 -13.05 -4.99
CA MET A 252 7.30 -12.02 -4.33
C MET A 252 6.42 -10.81 -4.02
N ILE A 253 6.58 -10.24 -2.83
CA ILE A 253 5.94 -8.96 -2.48
C ILE A 253 6.88 -7.81 -2.86
N HIS A 254 6.34 -6.67 -3.27
CA HIS A 254 7.15 -5.54 -3.70
C HIS A 254 7.03 -4.32 -2.78
N ALA A 255 8.06 -3.48 -2.84
CA ALA A 255 8.20 -2.24 -2.09
C ALA A 255 8.72 -1.13 -3.00
N ILE A 256 8.56 0.12 -2.55
CA ILE A 256 9.17 1.28 -3.18
C ILE A 256 10.10 1.97 -2.20
N MET A 257 11.25 2.43 -2.69
CA MET A 257 12.25 3.16 -1.93
C MET A 257 12.29 4.61 -2.41
N PRO A 258 11.72 5.57 -1.65
CA PRO A 258 11.93 6.99 -1.89
C PRO A 258 13.36 7.37 -1.52
N ILE A 259 14.08 8.02 -2.41
CA ILE A 259 15.51 8.33 -2.26
C ILE A 259 15.74 9.79 -2.60
N GLN A 260 16.51 10.50 -1.78
CA GLN A 260 16.95 11.86 -2.11
C GLN A 260 18.14 11.80 -3.08
N ASP A 261 18.04 12.52 -4.20
CA ASP A 261 19.08 12.52 -5.24
C ASP A 261 19.93 13.80 -5.16
N LEU A 262 21.10 13.71 -4.51
CA LEU A 262 22.00 14.85 -4.32
C LEU A 262 22.80 15.21 -5.57
N ARG A 263 22.74 14.40 -6.63
CA ARG A 263 23.32 14.77 -7.94
C ARG A 263 22.63 15.99 -8.54
N ALA A 264 21.41 16.31 -8.09
CA ALA A 264 20.62 17.45 -8.55
C ALA A 264 20.86 18.74 -7.75
N LEU A 265 21.76 18.74 -6.77
CA LEU A 265 22.05 19.93 -5.96
C LEU A 265 22.42 21.14 -6.86
N PRO A 266 22.02 22.37 -6.46
CA PRO A 266 21.39 22.73 -5.18
C PRO A 266 19.88 22.43 -5.09
N ALA A 267 19.25 21.92 -6.16
CA ALA A 267 17.85 21.53 -6.09
C ALA A 267 17.66 20.26 -5.26
N THR A 268 16.67 20.26 -4.37
CA THR A 268 16.25 19.04 -3.69
C THR A 268 15.36 18.25 -4.63
N LYS A 269 15.80 17.05 -5.00
CA LYS A 269 15.04 16.13 -5.86
C LYS A 269 14.94 14.76 -5.22
N TYR A 270 13.85 14.08 -5.51
CA TYR A 270 13.60 12.71 -5.09
C TYR A 270 13.49 11.79 -6.30
N ILE A 271 14.07 10.60 -6.20
CA ILE A 271 13.84 9.48 -7.12
C ILE A 271 13.19 8.34 -6.35
N TYR A 272 12.62 7.39 -7.08
CA TYR A 272 11.98 6.22 -6.50
C TYR A 272 12.55 4.97 -7.15
N VAL A 273 12.77 3.94 -6.34
CA VAL A 273 13.28 2.65 -6.81
C VAL A 273 12.30 1.57 -6.41
N ARG A 274 11.84 0.79 -7.38
CA ARG A 274 11.01 -0.40 -7.15
C ARG A 274 11.93 -1.54 -6.72
N VAL A 275 11.54 -2.27 -5.67
CA VAL A 275 12.36 -3.36 -5.12
C VAL A 275 11.52 -4.57 -4.74
N ASN A 276 12.14 -5.74 -4.82
CA ASN A 276 11.65 -6.92 -4.11
C ASN A 276 11.56 -6.59 -2.63
N GLY A 277 10.59 -7.19 -1.93
CA GLY A 277 10.41 -6.99 -0.50
C GLY A 277 11.74 -7.18 0.22
N ILE A 278 12.04 -6.31 1.19
CA ILE A 278 13.39 -6.17 1.78
C ILE A 278 13.94 -7.50 2.33
N ASN A 279 13.07 -8.41 2.79
CA ASN A 279 13.46 -9.73 3.28
C ASN A 279 13.27 -10.88 2.26
N GLN A 280 12.95 -10.55 1.01
CA GLN A 280 12.70 -11.46 -0.12
C GLN A 280 11.77 -12.62 0.23
N TRP A 281 10.66 -12.30 0.91
CA TRP A 281 9.71 -13.29 1.37
C TRP A 281 8.69 -13.65 0.30
N TYR A 282 8.94 -14.77 -0.36
CA TYR A 282 7.95 -15.43 -1.21
C TYR A 282 6.74 -15.89 -0.38
N LYS A 283 5.55 -15.70 -0.95
CA LYS A 283 4.27 -16.08 -0.34
C LYS A 283 3.60 -17.16 -1.18
N THR A 284 3.27 -18.26 -0.51
CA THR A 284 2.53 -19.37 -1.12
C THR A 284 1.29 -19.68 -0.29
N PHE A 285 0.13 -19.66 -0.93
CA PHE A 285 -1.13 -20.12 -0.38
C PHE A 285 -1.44 -21.52 -0.92
N GLN A 286 -1.26 -22.51 -0.06
CA GLN A 286 -1.53 -23.90 -0.42
C GLN A 286 -3.04 -24.14 -0.56
N PRO A 287 -3.53 -24.89 -1.57
CA PRO A 287 -4.96 -25.18 -1.75
C PRO A 287 -5.67 -25.74 -0.50
N ARG A 288 -5.00 -26.56 0.33
CA ARG A 288 -5.55 -27.00 1.62
C ARG A 288 -6.04 -25.85 2.51
N SER A 289 -5.36 -24.70 2.45
CA SER A 289 -5.59 -23.53 3.30
C SER A 289 -6.93 -22.82 3.04
N TYR A 290 -7.66 -23.20 1.99
CA TYR A 290 -9.06 -22.78 1.81
C TYR A 290 -9.98 -23.33 2.91
N TYR A 291 -9.57 -24.40 3.59
CA TYR A 291 -10.27 -24.97 4.73
C TYR A 291 -9.38 -24.93 5.97
N LYS A 292 -9.98 -24.99 7.16
CA LYS A 292 -9.25 -25.10 8.43
C LYS A 292 -9.35 -26.53 8.96
N PRO A 293 -8.32 -27.07 9.62
CA PRO A 293 -8.44 -28.38 10.26
C PRO A 293 -9.55 -28.32 11.32
N ILE A 294 -10.40 -29.35 11.34
CA ILE A 294 -11.39 -29.53 12.38
C ILE A 294 -10.67 -30.07 13.62
N PRO A 295 -10.70 -29.37 14.77
CA PRO A 295 -10.04 -29.85 15.98
C PRO A 295 -10.81 -31.04 16.58
N GLY A 296 -10.07 -32.03 17.10
CA GLY A 296 -10.65 -33.10 17.93
C GLY A 296 -11.44 -34.19 17.17
N ILE A 297 -11.20 -34.39 15.86
CA ILE A 297 -11.91 -35.41 15.05
C ILE A 297 -11.89 -36.82 15.65
N GLY A 298 -10.80 -37.19 16.34
CA GLY A 298 -10.66 -38.49 16.99
C GLY A 298 -11.63 -38.72 18.17
N SER A 299 -12.22 -37.65 18.71
CA SER A 299 -13.16 -37.72 19.84
C SER A 299 -14.60 -37.39 19.45
N ASN A 300 -14.81 -36.56 18.42
CA ASN A 300 -16.14 -36.14 18.00
C ASN A 300 -16.69 -36.91 16.78
N GLY A 301 -15.89 -37.75 16.13
CA GLY A 301 -16.31 -38.58 15.00
C GLY A 301 -16.59 -37.80 13.70
N LEU A 302 -16.24 -36.51 13.63
CA LEU A 302 -16.39 -35.70 12.43
C LEU A 302 -15.36 -36.10 11.36
N VAL A 303 -15.78 -36.03 10.10
CA VAL A 303 -14.89 -36.19 8.95
C VAL A 303 -14.07 -34.92 8.79
N GLN A 304 -12.76 -35.09 8.58
CA GLN A 304 -11.83 -33.97 8.41
C GLN A 304 -12.06 -33.25 7.07
N ASN A 305 -11.73 -31.95 7.04
CA ASN A 305 -11.65 -31.19 5.80
C ASN A 305 -10.56 -31.77 4.86
N PRO A 306 -10.69 -31.62 3.53
CA PRO A 306 -9.73 -32.17 2.59
C PRO A 306 -8.28 -31.70 2.89
N GLN A 307 -7.32 -32.63 2.77
CA GLN A 307 -5.88 -32.37 2.92
C GLN A 307 -5.42 -31.98 4.35
N TYR A 308 -6.13 -32.45 5.38
CA TYR A 308 -5.79 -32.35 6.80
C TYR A 308 -5.94 -33.68 7.55
#